data_AF-D8QXT2-F1
#
_entry.id   AF-D8QXT2-F1
#
_cell.length_a   1.000
_cell.length_b   1.000
_cell.length_c   1.000
_cell.angle_alpha   90.00
_cell.angle_beta   90.00
_cell.angle_gamma   90.00
#
_symmetry.space_group_name_H-M   'P 1'
#
loop_
_entity.id
_entity.type
_entity.pdbx_description
1 polymer ?
#
loop_
_entity_poly.entity_id
_entity_poly.type
_entity_poly.pdbx_seq_one_letter_code
_entity_poly.pdbx_strand_id
1 'polypeptide(L)'
;MPEWDVYSYNAILSLYAQTGHIDRAKALFDGLWIKDSITWSTMVAAYAQDGGSHTNLAMELFRLMVLDGFSPHGLCFVSLLAASSHLGLKHETRESFASMVSDFGVDPSPEHFLCVIDALGRSGELGRSRELIESMPFVPDEGAWSTLLAACSRGHGSSVEELAAHKTLELDPRSSPTYVLLSSALCCQV
;
A
#
# COMPACT_ATOMS: atom_id res chain seq x y z
N MET A 1 -35.65 12.31 16.59
CA MET A 1 -34.62 11.33 16.21
C MET A 1 -33.29 12.07 16.17
N PRO A 2 -32.19 11.54 16.72
CA PRO A 2 -30.90 12.22 16.58
C PRO A 2 -30.53 12.21 15.10
N GLU A 3 -30.28 13.38 14.52
CA GLU A 3 -29.71 13.49 13.19
C GLU A 3 -28.27 12.99 13.29
N TRP A 4 -27.98 11.86 12.65
CA TRP A 4 -26.62 11.36 12.55
C TRP A 4 -25.87 12.30 11.61
N ASP A 5 -24.79 12.89 12.10
CA ASP A 5 -23.94 13.73 11.27
C ASP A 5 -22.95 12.89 10.45
N VAL A 6 -22.29 13.54 9.48
CA VAL A 6 -21.32 12.91 8.58
C VAL A 6 -20.19 12.23 9.38
N TYR A 7 -19.80 12.79 10.52
CA TYR A 7 -18.76 12.22 11.39
C TYR A 7 -19.18 10.89 12.01
N SER A 8 -20.42 10.80 12.50
CA SER A 8 -20.97 9.58 13.08
C SER A 8 -21.05 8.45 12.05
N TYR A 9 -21.43 8.78 10.81
CA TYR A 9 -21.44 7.82 9.72
C TYR A 9 -20.04 7.37 9.30
N ASN A 10 -19.09 8.30 9.19
CA ASN A 10 -17.70 7.97 8.88
C ASN A 10 -17.09 7.05 9.97
N ALA A 11 -17.40 7.28 11.25
CA ALA A 11 -16.95 6.42 12.33
C ALA A 11 -17.49 4.98 12.23
N ILE A 12 -18.79 4.81 11.93
CA ILE A 12 -19.37 3.47 11.73
C ILE A 12 -18.80 2.82 10.47
N LEU A 13 -18.65 3.59 9.39
CA LEU A 13 -18.09 3.09 8.14
C LEU A 13 -16.67 2.57 8.37
N SER A 14 -15.82 3.34 9.06
CA SER A 14 -14.47 2.91 9.44
C SER A 14 -14.49 1.67 10.32
N LEU A 15 -15.42 1.56 11.27
CA LEU A 15 -15.58 0.37 12.11
C LEU A 15 -15.89 -0.87 11.27
N TYR A 16 -16.87 -0.80 10.36
CA TYR A 16 -17.21 -1.93 9.49
C TYR A 16 -16.06 -2.29 8.54
N ALA A 17 -15.36 -1.30 7.98
CA ALA A 17 -14.19 -1.51 7.14
C ALA A 17 -13.08 -2.26 7.88
N GLN A 18 -12.70 -1.77 9.08
CA GLN A 18 -11.61 -2.34 9.88
C GLN A 18 -11.93 -3.73 10.45
N THR A 19 -13.20 -4.05 10.63
CA THR A 19 -13.65 -5.38 11.11
C THR A 19 -13.89 -6.38 9.98
N GLY A 20 -13.63 -6.00 8.73
CA GLY A 20 -13.82 -6.87 7.55
C GLY A 20 -15.29 -7.09 7.18
N HIS A 21 -16.22 -6.31 7.72
CA HIS A 21 -17.64 -6.37 7.37
C HIS A 21 -17.95 -5.52 6.14
N ILE A 22 -17.27 -5.82 5.02
CA ILE A 22 -17.31 -5.02 3.77
C ILE A 22 -18.73 -4.85 3.23
N ASP A 23 -19.57 -5.88 3.28
CA ASP A 23 -20.97 -5.78 2.82
C ASP A 23 -21.78 -4.76 3.63
N ARG A 24 -21.55 -4.70 4.95
CA ARG A 24 -22.21 -3.71 5.82
C ARG A 24 -21.66 -2.31 5.60
N ALA A 25 -20.35 -2.19 5.40
CA ALA A 25 -19.72 -0.93 5.02
C ALA A 25 -20.30 -0.39 3.70
N LYS A 26 -20.46 -1.26 2.70
CA LYS A 26 -21.04 -0.90 1.40
C LYS A 26 -22.50 -0.50 1.51
N ALA A 27 -23.31 -1.26 2.25
CA ALA A 27 -24.72 -0.92 2.47
C ALA A 27 -24.88 0.45 3.16
N LEU A 28 -24.02 0.75 4.13
CA LEU A 28 -24.00 2.06 4.77
C LEU A 28 -23.58 3.15 3.78
N PHE A 29 -22.49 2.94 3.05
CA PHE A 29 -21.98 3.86 2.03
C PHE A 29 -23.05 4.20 0.98
N ASP A 30 -23.76 3.21 0.45
CA ASP A 30 -24.81 3.41 -0.55
C ASP A 30 -26.02 4.18 0.02
N GLY A 31 -26.33 3.98 1.31
CA GLY A 31 -27.40 4.69 2.01
C GLY A 31 -27.09 6.16 2.34
N LEU A 32 -25.82 6.61 2.22
CA LEU A 32 -25.44 7.99 2.51
C LEU A 32 -25.80 8.93 1.36
N TRP A 33 -26.76 9.81 1.62
CA TRP A 33 -27.11 10.96 0.78
C TRP A 33 -25.99 12.00 0.62
N ILE A 34 -25.19 12.21 1.67
CA ILE A 34 -24.05 13.12 1.68
C ILE A 34 -22.81 12.28 1.95
N LYS A 35 -21.87 12.30 1.00
CA LYS A 35 -20.56 11.66 1.12
C LYS A 35 -19.50 12.75 1.06
N ASP A 36 -18.51 12.66 1.93
CA ASP A 36 -17.33 13.51 1.86
C ASP A 36 -16.12 12.69 1.41
N SER A 37 -14.98 13.36 1.25
CA SER A 37 -13.73 12.71 0.85
C SER A 37 -13.37 11.55 1.77
N ILE A 38 -13.62 11.68 3.09
CA ILE A 38 -13.33 10.65 4.09
C ILE A 38 -14.22 9.42 3.89
N THR A 39 -15.51 9.61 3.61
CA THR A 39 -16.46 8.53 3.31
C THR A 39 -15.97 7.69 2.12
N TRP A 40 -15.57 8.35 1.02
CA TRP A 40 -15.02 7.69 -0.16
C TRP A 40 -13.69 7.00 0.13
N SER A 41 -12.75 7.70 0.78
CA SER A 41 -11.44 7.15 1.11
C SER A 41 -11.53 5.90 1.98
N THR A 42 -12.43 5.91 2.96
CA THR A 42 -12.65 4.77 3.86
C THR A 42 -13.12 3.54 3.07
N MET A 43 -14.04 3.72 2.14
CA MET A 43 -14.58 2.60 1.36
C MET A 43 -13.57 2.06 0.32
N VAL A 44 -12.79 2.95 -0.32
CA VAL A 44 -11.69 2.54 -1.21
C VAL A 44 -10.66 1.71 -0.43
N ALA A 45 -10.25 2.19 0.75
CA ALA A 45 -9.31 1.48 1.60
C ALA A 45 -9.86 0.12 2.05
N ALA A 46 -11.14 0.06 2.42
CA ALA A 46 -11.81 -1.17 2.82
C ALA A 46 -11.75 -2.25 1.72
N TYR A 47 -12.09 -1.88 0.48
CA TYR A 47 -12.03 -2.82 -0.66
C TYR A 47 -10.60 -3.23 -1.00
N ALA A 48 -9.65 -2.31 -0.95
CA ALA A 48 -8.25 -2.58 -1.26
C ALA A 48 -7.58 -3.52 -0.24
N GLN A 49 -7.99 -3.42 1.03
CA GLN A 49 -7.44 -4.24 2.12
C GLN A 49 -8.13 -5.61 2.26
N ASP A 50 -9.25 -5.84 1.57
CA ASP A 50 -10.01 -7.09 1.65
C ASP A 50 -9.42 -8.21 0.78
N GLY A 51 -8.20 -8.64 1.13
CA GLY A 51 -7.57 -9.84 0.59
C GLY A 51 -7.33 -9.84 -0.92
N GLY A 52 -7.39 -8.67 -1.57
CA GLY A 52 -7.20 -8.52 -3.02
C GLY A 52 -8.41 -8.87 -3.89
N SER A 53 -9.41 -9.59 -3.36
CA SER A 53 -10.63 -10.01 -4.09
C SER A 53 -11.42 -8.84 -4.66
N HIS A 54 -11.41 -7.71 -3.95
CA HIS A 54 -12.16 -6.50 -4.32
C HIS A 54 -11.27 -5.37 -4.87
N THR A 55 -10.04 -5.65 -5.29
CA THR A 55 -9.13 -4.61 -5.81
C THR A 55 -9.72 -3.86 -7.00
N ASN A 56 -10.36 -4.56 -7.94
CA ASN A 56 -11.03 -3.93 -9.08
C ASN A 56 -12.14 -2.97 -8.64
N LEU A 57 -12.91 -3.35 -7.61
CA LEU A 57 -13.95 -2.48 -7.02
C LEU A 57 -13.33 -1.28 -6.32
N ALA A 58 -12.19 -1.44 -5.64
CA ALA A 58 -11.46 -0.33 -5.04
C ALA A 58 -11.04 0.70 -6.11
N MET A 59 -10.51 0.22 -7.24
CA MET A 59 -10.10 1.07 -8.36
C MET A 59 -11.30 1.75 -9.04
N GLU A 60 -12.41 1.03 -9.24
CA GLU A 60 -13.64 1.60 -9.77
C GLU A 60 -14.20 2.67 -8.84
N LEU A 61 -14.23 2.41 -7.53
CA LEU A 61 -14.73 3.36 -6.54
C LEU A 61 -13.82 4.59 -6.43
N PHE A 62 -12.51 4.43 -6.56
CA PHE A 62 -11.57 5.54 -6.64
C PHE A 62 -11.83 6.40 -7.89
N ARG A 63 -12.05 5.79 -9.05
CA ARG A 63 -12.40 6.53 -10.28
C ARG A 63 -13.71 7.29 -10.12
N LEU A 64 -14.72 6.70 -9.48
CA LEU A 64 -15.98 7.37 -9.18
C LEU A 64 -15.79 8.54 -8.21
N MET A 65 -14.98 8.38 -7.16
CA MET A 65 -14.62 9.47 -6.24
C MET A 65 -14.06 10.68 -6.99
N VAL A 66 -13.13 10.45 -7.93
CA VAL A 66 -12.51 11.50 -8.75
C VAL A 66 -13.53 12.14 -9.71
N LEU A 67 -14.40 11.33 -10.33
CA LEU A 67 -15.45 11.83 -11.23
C LEU A 67 -16.50 12.70 -10.51
N ASP A 68 -16.81 12.37 -9.26
CA ASP A 68 -17.69 13.17 -8.39
C ASP A 68 -17.00 14.43 -7.83
N GLY A 69 -15.73 14.67 -8.21
CA GLY A 69 -14.98 15.89 -7.88
C GLY A 69 -14.31 15.85 -6.51
N PHE A 70 -14.20 14.68 -5.87
CA PHE A 70 -13.50 14.54 -4.60
C PHE A 70 -12.01 14.25 -4.84
N SER A 71 -11.15 14.99 -4.14
CA SER A 71 -9.70 14.76 -4.18
C SER A 71 -9.33 13.56 -3.30
N PRO A 72 -8.70 12.50 -3.85
CA PRO A 72 -8.20 11.40 -3.04
C PRO A 72 -7.14 11.88 -2.05
N HIS A 73 -7.19 11.33 -0.83
CA HIS A 73 -6.17 11.56 0.19
C HIS A 73 -5.03 10.54 0.07
N GLY A 74 -3.88 10.81 0.68
CA GLY A 74 -2.72 9.90 0.68
C GLY A 74 -3.06 8.46 1.10
N LEU A 75 -3.96 8.28 2.08
CA LEU A 75 -4.39 6.95 2.49
C LEU A 75 -5.04 6.13 1.35
N CYS A 76 -5.78 6.76 0.43
CA CYS A 76 -6.32 6.08 -0.75
C CYS A 76 -5.21 5.50 -1.62
N PHE A 77 -4.15 6.27 -1.84
CA PHE A 77 -3.03 5.86 -2.66
C PHE A 77 -2.24 4.74 -2.00
N VAL A 78 -1.98 4.79 -0.69
CA VAL A 78 -1.36 3.67 0.04
C VAL A 78 -2.18 2.39 -0.14
N SER A 79 -3.50 2.46 0.04
CA SER A 79 -4.39 1.32 -0.15
C SER A 79 -4.37 0.77 -1.57
N LEU A 80 -4.47 1.63 -2.59
CA LEU A 80 -4.43 1.22 -3.99
C LEU A 80 -3.09 0.59 -4.38
N LEU A 81 -1.97 1.22 -3.97
CA LEU A 81 -0.62 0.73 -4.25
C LEU A 81 -0.35 -0.62 -3.58
N ALA A 82 -0.81 -0.82 -2.35
CA ALA A 82 -0.70 -2.09 -1.66
C ALA A 82 -1.50 -3.19 -2.37
N ALA A 83 -2.73 -2.89 -2.77
CA ALA A 83 -3.58 -3.83 -3.49
C ALA A 83 -3.01 -4.19 -4.88
N SER A 84 -2.53 -3.21 -5.63
CA SER A 84 -1.91 -3.44 -6.94
C SER A 84 -0.57 -4.17 -6.82
N SER A 85 0.22 -3.92 -5.77
CA SER A 85 1.43 -4.68 -5.46
C SER A 85 1.13 -6.16 -5.24
N HIS A 86 0.09 -6.45 -4.45
CA HIS A 86 -0.29 -7.83 -4.12
C HIS A 86 -0.75 -8.64 -5.35
N LEU A 87 -1.38 -7.97 -6.33
CA LEU A 87 -1.79 -8.57 -7.58
C LEU A 87 -0.69 -8.57 -8.67
N GLY A 88 0.48 -8.01 -8.39
CA GLY A 88 1.58 -7.90 -9.36
C GLY A 88 1.27 -6.94 -10.52
N LEU A 89 0.31 -6.03 -10.35
CA LEU A 89 -0.11 -5.07 -11.36
C LEU A 89 0.85 -3.87 -11.42
N LYS A 90 2.07 -4.12 -11.90
CA LYS A 90 3.16 -3.13 -11.93
C LYS A 90 2.83 -1.83 -12.66
N HIS A 91 1.98 -1.90 -13.70
CA HIS A 91 1.57 -0.72 -14.47
C HIS A 91 0.66 0.17 -13.62
N GLU A 92 -0.37 -0.42 -13.02
CA GLU A 92 -1.32 0.26 -12.14
C GLU A 92 -0.63 0.86 -10.91
N THR A 93 0.35 0.16 -10.32
CA THR A 93 1.16 0.72 -9.22
C THR A 93 1.91 1.97 -9.66
N ARG A 94 2.52 1.97 -10.86
CA ARG A 94 3.26 3.13 -11.38
C ARG A 94 2.35 4.29 -11.72
N GLU A 95 1.22 4.02 -12.38
CA GLU A 95 0.23 5.04 -12.72
C GLU A 95 -0.40 5.67 -11.48
N SER A 96 -0.75 4.85 -10.49
CA SER A 96 -1.28 5.33 -9.20
C SER A 96 -0.27 6.21 -8.46
N PHE A 97 1.02 5.81 -8.44
CA PHE A 97 2.07 6.60 -7.81
C PHE A 97 2.37 7.89 -8.57
N ALA A 98 2.36 7.86 -9.91
CA ALA A 98 2.59 9.05 -10.73
C ALA A 98 1.44 10.06 -10.63
N SER A 99 0.20 9.59 -10.79
CA SER A 99 -1.01 10.43 -10.70
C SER A 99 -1.14 11.10 -9.33
N MET A 100 -0.74 10.42 -8.25
CA MET A 100 -0.69 10.99 -6.91
C MET A 100 0.07 12.34 -6.89
N VAL A 101 1.22 12.41 -7.55
CA VAL A 101 2.07 13.60 -7.60
C VAL A 101 1.62 14.58 -8.69
N SER A 102 1.35 14.09 -9.91
CA SER A 102 1.07 14.94 -11.07
C SER A 102 -0.33 15.53 -11.09
N ASP A 103 -1.32 14.74 -10.68
CA ASP A 103 -2.73 15.06 -10.91
C ASP A 103 -3.39 15.56 -9.62
N PHE A 104 -2.99 14.99 -8.48
CA PHE A 104 -3.59 15.29 -7.17
C PHE A 104 -2.70 16.10 -6.24
N GLY A 105 -1.42 16.31 -6.59
CA GLY A 105 -0.47 17.07 -5.78
C GLY A 105 -0.28 16.52 -4.36
N VAL A 106 -0.42 15.21 -4.20
CA VAL A 106 -0.24 14.52 -2.92
C VAL A 106 1.23 14.13 -2.75
N ASP A 107 1.84 14.60 -1.67
CA ASP A 107 3.24 14.32 -1.38
C ASP A 107 3.44 12.83 -1.01
N PRO A 108 4.39 12.12 -1.66
CA PRO A 108 4.68 10.73 -1.32
C PRO A 108 5.23 10.58 0.10
N SER A 109 4.50 9.86 0.96
CA SER A 109 4.99 9.39 2.26
C SER A 109 5.84 8.12 2.13
N PRO A 110 6.64 7.75 3.16
CA PRO A 110 7.38 6.49 3.18
C PRO A 110 6.53 5.27 2.84
N GLU A 111 5.29 5.21 3.34
CA GLU A 111 4.34 4.11 3.09
C GLU A 111 4.07 3.91 1.59
N HIS A 112 3.96 4.99 0.80
CA HIS A 112 3.77 4.89 -0.64
C HIS A 112 4.99 4.27 -1.32
N PHE A 113 6.20 4.68 -0.91
CA PHE A 113 7.43 4.09 -1.43
C PHE A 113 7.57 2.61 -1.07
N LEU A 114 7.21 2.21 0.16
CA LEU A 114 7.21 0.80 0.57
C LEU A 114 6.34 -0.06 -0.35
N CYS A 115 5.13 0.40 -0.68
CA CYS A 115 4.25 -0.32 -1.61
C CYS A 115 4.86 -0.46 -3.01
N VAL A 116 5.53 0.58 -3.52
CA VAL A 116 6.20 0.51 -4.83
C VAL A 116 7.43 -0.39 -4.79
N ILE A 117 8.21 -0.37 -3.71
CA ILE A 117 9.37 -1.26 -3.49
C ILE A 117 8.93 -2.72 -3.48
N ASP A 118 7.87 -3.04 -2.72
CA ASP A 118 7.28 -4.38 -2.67
C ASP A 118 6.82 -4.82 -4.08
N ALA A 119 6.13 -3.94 -4.81
CA ALA A 119 5.67 -4.25 -6.17
C ALA A 119 6.82 -4.51 -7.16
N LEU A 120 7.86 -3.66 -7.12
CA LEU A 120 9.04 -3.81 -7.98
C LEU A 120 9.82 -5.07 -7.61
N GLY A 121 10.02 -5.33 -6.32
CA GLY A 121 10.71 -6.52 -5.83
C GLY A 121 10.00 -7.81 -6.21
N ARG A 122 8.66 -7.88 -6.03
CA ARG A 122 7.84 -9.02 -6.46
C ARG A 122 7.88 -9.26 -7.96
N SER A 123 8.05 -8.19 -8.74
CA SER A 123 8.19 -8.28 -10.21
C SER A 123 9.59 -8.67 -10.69
N GLY A 124 10.56 -8.82 -9.78
CA GLY A 124 11.97 -9.12 -10.10
C GLY A 124 12.78 -7.92 -10.58
N GLU A 125 12.20 -6.71 -10.61
CA GLU A 125 12.90 -5.47 -10.98
C GLU A 125 13.75 -4.93 -9.81
N LEU A 126 14.62 -5.78 -9.23
CA LEU A 126 15.38 -5.50 -8.00
C LEU A 126 16.27 -4.25 -8.11
N GLY A 127 16.89 -4.04 -9.28
CA GLY A 127 17.72 -2.86 -9.54
C GLY A 127 16.92 -1.56 -9.43
N ARG A 128 15.71 -1.52 -10.00
CA ARG A 128 14.83 -0.35 -9.91
C ARG A 128 14.27 -0.14 -8.51
N SER A 129 14.01 -1.24 -7.79
CA SER A 129 13.59 -1.15 -6.39
C SER A 129 14.68 -0.52 -5.52
N ARG A 130 15.94 -0.89 -5.76
CA ARG A 130 17.11 -0.25 -5.14
C ARG A 130 17.25 1.23 -5.54
N GLU A 131 17.20 1.54 -6.84
CA GLU A 131 17.26 2.92 -7.32
C GLU A 131 16.18 3.79 -6.67
N LEU A 132 14.98 3.23 -6.47
CA LEU A 132 13.88 3.93 -5.81
C LEU A 132 14.21 4.28 -4.36
N ILE A 133 14.78 3.34 -3.58
CA ILE A 133 15.25 3.59 -2.21
C ILE A 133 16.31 4.70 -2.19
N GLU A 134 17.28 4.64 -3.10
CA GLU A 134 18.36 5.64 -3.18
C GLU A 134 17.86 7.02 -3.63
N SER A 135 16.74 7.07 -4.37
CA SER A 135 16.11 8.30 -4.84
C SER A 135 15.09 8.93 -3.89
N MET A 136 14.85 8.32 -2.72
CA MET A 136 13.87 8.85 -1.75
C MET A 136 14.25 10.26 -1.30
N PRO A 137 13.27 11.18 -1.13
CA PRO A 137 13.51 12.54 -0.66
C PRO A 137 13.80 12.62 0.85
N PHE A 138 13.84 11.49 1.55
CA PHE A 138 14.11 11.34 2.98
C PHE A 138 15.03 10.13 3.21
N VAL A 139 15.56 10.01 4.42
CA VAL A 139 16.47 8.91 4.79
C VAL A 139 15.69 7.59 4.83
N PRO A 140 16.08 6.57 4.04
CA PRO A 140 15.44 5.26 4.10
C PRO A 140 15.58 4.62 5.47
N ASP A 141 14.46 4.13 6.01
CA ASP A 141 14.38 3.46 7.30
C ASP A 141 14.57 1.94 7.18
N GLU A 142 14.54 1.25 8.32
CA GLU A 142 14.63 -0.21 8.39
C GLU A 142 13.48 -0.89 7.62
N GLY A 143 12.30 -0.27 7.60
CA GLY A 143 11.12 -0.71 6.86
C GLY A 143 11.36 -0.80 5.35
N ALA A 144 12.03 0.19 4.76
CA ALA A 144 12.33 0.19 3.32
C ALA A 144 13.25 -0.95 2.91
N TRP A 145 14.33 -1.17 3.67
CA TRP A 145 15.29 -2.25 3.40
C TRP A 145 14.73 -3.63 3.72
N SER A 146 13.93 -3.77 4.78
CA SER A 146 13.25 -5.02 5.11
C SER A 146 12.20 -5.39 4.07
N THR A 147 11.45 -4.41 3.54
CA THR A 147 10.49 -4.62 2.44
C THR A 147 11.20 -5.08 1.17
N LEU A 148 12.32 -4.46 0.82
CA LEU A 148 13.15 -4.90 -0.30
C LEU A 148 13.68 -6.33 -0.08
N LEU A 149 14.21 -6.63 1.11
CA LEU A 149 14.72 -7.96 1.45
C LEU A 149 13.62 -9.03 1.37
N ALA A 150 12.42 -8.73 1.86
CA ALA A 150 11.27 -9.63 1.81
C ALA A 150 10.79 -9.90 0.38
N ALA A 151 10.92 -8.91 -0.50
CA ALA A 151 10.60 -9.06 -1.91
C ALA A 151 11.72 -9.80 -2.68
N CYS A 152 12.98 -9.58 -2.30
CA CYS A 152 14.18 -10.21 -2.87
C CYS A 152 14.35 -11.68 -2.46
N SER A 153 13.87 -12.12 -1.30
CA SER A 153 14.05 -13.51 -0.82
C SER A 153 13.43 -14.58 -1.74
N ARG A 154 12.64 -14.16 -2.73
CA ARG A 154 12.08 -15.00 -3.80
C ARG A 154 13.04 -15.18 -5.00
N GLY A 155 14.05 -14.31 -5.14
CA GLY A 155 15.02 -14.29 -6.22
C GLY A 155 16.44 -14.50 -5.68
N HIS A 156 17.00 -15.67 -5.96
CA HIS A 156 18.24 -16.16 -5.34
C HIS A 156 19.45 -15.23 -5.45
N GLY A 157 20.10 -14.94 -4.31
CA GLY A 157 21.54 -14.64 -4.22
C GLY A 157 21.98 -13.41 -5.00
N SER A 158 21.10 -12.42 -5.12
CA SER A 158 21.43 -11.18 -5.83
C SER A 158 22.28 -10.27 -4.95
N SER A 159 23.18 -9.49 -5.56
CA SER A 159 23.92 -8.43 -4.85
C SER A 159 22.99 -7.44 -4.13
N VAL A 160 21.74 -7.30 -4.59
CA VAL A 160 20.72 -6.43 -3.97
C VAL A 160 20.17 -7.06 -2.69
N GLU A 161 20.05 -8.39 -2.62
CA GLU A 161 19.59 -9.12 -1.43
C GLU A 161 20.60 -9.00 -0.28
N GLU A 162 21.88 -9.23 -0.57
CA GLU A 162 22.97 -9.09 0.42
C GLU A 162 23.08 -7.65 0.94
N LEU A 163 22.97 -6.67 0.03
CA LEU A 163 22.95 -5.26 0.39
C LEU A 163 21.77 -4.92 1.30
N ALA A 164 20.57 -5.37 0.94
CA ALA A 164 19.36 -5.12 1.71
C ALA A 164 19.49 -5.72 3.12
N ALA A 165 19.94 -6.97 3.22
CA ALA A 165 20.18 -7.61 4.50
C ALA A 165 21.19 -6.87 5.38
N HIS A 166 22.32 -6.46 4.78
CA HIS A 166 23.33 -5.68 5.49
C HIS A 166 22.77 -4.35 6.00
N LYS A 167 22.03 -3.63 5.16
CA LYS A 167 21.42 -2.35 5.53
C LYS A 167 20.38 -2.49 6.62
N THR A 168 19.55 -3.54 6.59
CA THR A 168 18.56 -3.79 7.64
C THR A 168 19.25 -4.10 8.98
N LEU A 169 20.32 -4.91 9.00
CA LEU A 169 21.09 -5.21 10.21
C LEU A 169 21.89 -4.01 10.74
N GLU A 170 22.38 -3.12 9.87
CA GLU A 170 23.03 -1.86 10.29
C GLU A 170 22.04 -0.94 11.02
N LEU A 171 20.78 -0.89 10.57
CA LEU A 171 19.74 -0.03 11.13
C LEU A 171 19.11 -0.61 12.39
N ASP A 172 18.82 -1.92 12.41
CA ASP A 172 18.39 -2.65 13.60
C ASP A 172 19.06 -4.03 13.69
N PRO A 173 20.14 -4.15 14.48
CA PRO A 173 20.83 -5.42 14.72
C PRO A 173 19.98 -6.50 15.39
N ARG A 174 18.82 -6.13 15.98
CA ARG A 174 17.90 -7.06 16.65
C ARG A 174 16.64 -7.35 15.84
N SER A 175 16.61 -6.95 14.56
CA SER A 175 15.48 -7.19 13.66
C SER A 175 15.26 -8.70 13.43
N SER A 176 14.35 -9.29 14.21
CA SER A 176 13.90 -10.68 14.08
C SER A 176 13.39 -11.03 12.67
N PRO A 177 12.61 -10.17 11.98
CA PRO A 177 12.18 -10.43 10.60
C PRO A 177 13.34 -10.64 9.63
N THR A 178 14.44 -9.90 9.81
CA THR A 178 15.62 -9.97 8.95
C THR A 178 16.31 -11.33 9.04
N TYR A 179 16.45 -11.89 10.24
CA TYR A 179 17.01 -13.23 10.42
C TYR A 179 16.10 -14.32 9.85
N VAL A 180 14.78 -14.16 9.97
CA VAL A 180 13.81 -15.10 9.36
C VAL A 180 13.93 -15.07 7.83
N LEU A 181 13.97 -13.88 7.23
CA LEU A 181 14.13 -13.72 5.79
C LEU A 181 15.48 -14.26 5.29
N LEU A 182 16.58 -13.96 5.99
CA LEU A 182 17.91 -14.49 5.67
C LEU A 182 18.00 -16.02 5.81
N SER A 183 17.42 -16.59 6.87
CA SER A 183 17.41 -18.04 7.05
C SER A 183 16.57 -18.76 5.98
N SER A 184 15.47 -18.14 5.53
CA SER A 184 14.69 -18.66 4.41
C SER A 184 15.47 -18.62 3.08
N ALA A 185 16.29 -17.58 2.86
CA ALA A 185 17.18 -17.48 1.70
C ALA A 185 18.31 -18.53 1.73
N LEU A 186 18.86 -18.82 2.91
CA LEU A 186 19.93 -19.81 3.11
C LEU A 186 19.41 -21.26 3.04
N CYS A 187 18.20 -21.55 3.54
CA CYS A 187 17.62 -22.90 3.53
C CYS A 187 17.32 -23.43 2.11
N CYS A 188 17.14 -22.56 1.12
CA CYS A 188 16.91 -22.97 -0.27
C CYS A 188 18.21 -23.32 -1.05
N GLN A 189 19.38 -23.31 -0.39
CA GLN A 189 20.66 -23.69 -0.99
C GLN A 189 21.04 -25.18 -0.79
N VAL A 190 20.21 -25.98 -0.10
CA VAL A 190 20.49 -27.41 0.21
C VAL A 190 19.57 -28.34 -0.56
#